data_AF-A0A6M1YGF4-F1
#
_entry.id   AF-A0A6M1YGF4-F1
#
_cell.length_a   1.000
_cell.length_b   1.000
_cell.length_c   1.000
_cell.angle_alpha   90.00
_cell.angle_beta   90.00
_cell.angle_gamma   90.00
#
_symmetry.space_group_name_H-M   'P 1'
#
loop_
_entity.id
_entity.type
_entity.pdbx_description
1 polymer ?
#
loop_
_entity_poly.entity_id
_entity_poly.type
_entity_poly.pdbx_seq_one_letter_code
_entity_poly.pdbx_strand_id
1 'polypeptide(L)'
;MTYKVLEELNNIMKILELFPEGVNLEEIKKSLSTPLSSRTLQRYLKILLEQKRLSGEGKARARKYRLTTTDIIQGKQSKGSILILSKKAKEIKIKVTRPIQKRAHVNYHQKFLDSYKPNATFYLSQFLRNKLFDMGKSPDGKYPAGTYA
;
A
#
# COMPACT_ATOMS: atom_id res chain seq x y z
N MET A 1 21.26 -0.97 -7.05
CA MET A 1 20.87 -0.28 -8.31
C MET A 1 19.38 0.05 -8.40
N THR A 2 18.49 -0.65 -7.68
CA THR A 2 17.02 -0.44 -7.70
C THR A 2 16.54 0.84 -6.99
N TYR A 3 17.27 1.34 -5.99
CA TYR A 3 16.86 2.50 -5.19
C TYR A 3 16.83 3.82 -5.98
N LYS A 4 17.79 4.05 -6.88
CA LYS A 4 17.89 5.29 -7.66
C LYS A 4 16.72 5.47 -8.64
N VAL A 5 16.27 4.37 -9.27
CA VAL A 5 15.13 4.37 -10.19
C VAL A 5 13.82 4.69 -9.45
N LEU A 6 13.66 4.18 -8.23
CA LEU A 6 12.48 4.46 -7.40
C LEU A 6 12.43 5.92 -6.94
N GLU A 7 13.58 6.53 -6.63
CA GLU A 7 13.66 7.96 -6.30
C GLU A 7 13.31 8.85 -7.50
N GLU A 8 13.85 8.53 -8.68
CA GLU A 8 13.55 9.27 -9.92
C GLU A 8 12.06 9.22 -10.27
N LEU A 9 11.41 8.05 -10.14
CA LEU A 9 9.96 7.90 -10.37
C LEU A 9 9.13 8.69 -9.37
N ASN A 10 9.51 8.69 -8.08
CA ASN A 10 8.83 9.46 -7.06
C ASN A 10 8.95 10.98 -7.29
N ASN A 11 10.09 11.45 -7.78
CA ASN A 11 10.28 12.86 -8.11
C ASN A 11 9.39 13.31 -9.28
N ILE A 12 9.25 12.48 -10.33
CA ILE A 12 8.31 12.74 -11.43
C ILE A 12 6.87 12.83 -10.91
N MET A 13 6.48 11.95 -9.99
CA MET A 13 5.14 11.96 -9.41
C MET A 13 4.84 13.20 -8.58
N LYS A 14 5.77 13.64 -7.73
CA LYS A 14 5.61 14.87 -6.94
C LYS A 14 5.38 16.11 -7.82
N ILE A 15 6.05 16.18 -8.97
CA ILE A 15 5.86 17.30 -9.91
C ILE A 15 4.45 17.23 -10.50
N LEU A 16 4.00 16.04 -10.90
CA LEU A 16 2.66 15.86 -11.46
C LEU A 16 1.54 16.09 -10.42
N GLU A 17 1.82 15.92 -9.12
CA GLU A 17 0.89 16.31 -8.03
C GLU A 17 0.71 17.83 -7.94
N LEU A 18 1.74 18.62 -8.25
CA LEU A 18 1.68 20.08 -8.20
C LEU A 18 0.88 20.69 -9.37
N PHE A 19 0.67 19.93 -10.44
CA PHE A 19 0.04 20.40 -11.67
C PHE A 19 -1.15 19.49 -12.06
N PRO A 20 -2.30 19.63 -11.41
CA PRO A 20 -3.50 18.83 -11.68
C PRO A 20 -4.07 19.02 -13.11
N GLU A 21 -3.75 20.13 -13.76
CA GLU A 21 -4.14 20.45 -15.14
C GLU A 21 -3.33 19.71 -16.21
N GLY A 22 -2.30 18.95 -15.81
CA GLY A 22 -1.47 18.15 -16.70
C GLY A 22 -0.29 18.91 -17.29
N VAL A 23 0.83 18.20 -17.42
CA VAL A 23 2.13 18.79 -17.74
C VAL A 23 2.70 18.19 -19.01
N ASN A 24 3.33 19.02 -19.84
CA ASN A 24 4.02 18.56 -21.04
C ASN A 24 5.41 17.98 -20.72
N LEU A 25 5.95 17.16 -21.61
CA LEU A 25 7.26 16.51 -21.42
C LEU A 25 8.39 17.51 -21.13
N GLU A 26 8.42 18.65 -21.82
CA GLU A 26 9.46 19.67 -21.63
C GLU A 26 9.35 20.39 -20.28
N GLU A 27 8.13 20.61 -19.79
CA GLU A 27 7.87 21.22 -18.49
C GLU A 27 8.23 20.26 -17.35
N ILE A 28 7.93 18.97 -17.50
CA ILE A 28 8.39 17.93 -16.55
C ILE A 28 9.92 17.91 -16.50
N LYS A 29 10.58 17.99 -17.66
CA LYS A 29 12.04 17.99 -17.74
C LYS A 29 12.67 19.23 -17.08
N LYS A 30 12.06 20.41 -17.23
CA LYS A 30 12.52 21.65 -16.59
C LYS A 30 12.29 21.66 -15.08
N SER A 31 11.23 21.01 -14.61
CA SER A 31 10.84 21.01 -13.19
C SER A 31 11.56 19.94 -12.37
N LEU A 32 12.30 19.03 -13.00
CA LEU A 32 13.04 17.99 -12.31
C LEU A 32 14.32 18.54 -11.69
N SER A 33 14.52 18.27 -10.40
CA SER A 33 15.75 18.62 -9.66
C SER A 33 16.98 17.85 -10.16
N THR A 34 16.79 16.68 -10.77
CA THR A 34 17.85 15.88 -11.37
C THR A 34 17.68 15.82 -12.90
N PRO A 35 18.67 16.24 -13.70
CA PRO A 35 18.53 16.24 -15.15
C PRO A 35 18.48 14.80 -15.67
N LEU A 36 17.33 14.41 -16.23
CA LEU A 36 17.14 13.13 -16.93
C LEU A 36 17.26 13.32 -18.44
N SER A 37 17.82 12.30 -19.12
CA SER A 37 17.77 12.22 -20.59
C SER A 37 16.32 12.07 -21.05
N SER A 38 15.99 12.68 -22.20
CA SER A 38 14.65 12.64 -22.80
C SER A 38 14.17 11.19 -23.01
N ARG A 39 15.07 10.27 -23.37
CA ARG A 39 14.76 8.85 -23.59
C ARG A 39 14.39 8.13 -22.28
N THR A 40 15.06 8.49 -21.18
CA THR A 40 14.79 7.92 -19.84
C THR A 40 13.45 8.42 -19.31
N LEU A 41 13.17 9.71 -19.47
CA LEU A 41 11.89 10.31 -19.07
C LEU A 41 10.72 9.68 -19.85
N GLN A 42 10.86 9.52 -21.17
CA GLN A 42 9.84 8.84 -21.99
C GLN A 42 9.64 7.39 -21.56
N ARG A 43 10.72 6.65 -21.26
CA ARG A 43 10.64 5.28 -20.76
C ARG A 43 9.85 5.21 -19.44
N TYR A 44 10.13 6.11 -18.50
CA TYR A 44 9.43 6.16 -17.21
C TYR A 44 7.97 6.57 -17.36
N LEU A 45 7.66 7.57 -18.19
CA LEU A 45 6.27 7.95 -18.48
C LEU A 45 5.51 6.80 -19.14
N LYS A 46 6.15 6.02 -20.01
CA LYS A 46 5.54 4.82 -20.61
C LYS A 46 5.21 3.76 -19.54
N ILE A 47 6.15 3.47 -18.63
CA ILE A 47 5.92 2.54 -17.51
C ILE A 47 4.74 3.03 -16.65
N LEU A 48 4.68 4.32 -16.35
CA LEU A 48 3.61 4.91 -15.55
C LEU A 48 2.24 4.91 -16.25
N LEU A 49 2.21 5.03 -17.58
CA LEU A 49 0.99 4.85 -18.39
C LEU A 49 0.55 3.38 -18.41
N GLU A 50 1.47 2.42 -18.58
CA GLU A 50 1.18 0.99 -18.54
C GLU A 50 0.61 0.56 -17.18
N GLN A 51 1.13 1.15 -16.10
CA GLN A 51 0.64 0.96 -14.73
C GLN A 51 -0.67 1.73 -14.43
N LYS A 52 -1.25 2.43 -15.42
CA LYS A 52 -2.48 3.26 -15.30
C LYS A 52 -2.41 4.36 -14.23
N ARG A 53 -1.20 4.77 -13.85
CA ARG A 53 -0.96 5.82 -12.83
C ARG A 53 -1.01 7.23 -13.43
N LEU A 54 -0.81 7.31 -14.74
CA LEU A 54 -0.96 8.54 -15.51
C LEU A 54 -2.03 8.33 -16.60
N SER A 55 -2.74 9.41 -16.93
CA SER A 55 -3.46 9.56 -18.18
C SER A 55 -2.68 10.52 -19.08
N GLY A 56 -2.53 10.16 -20.36
CA GLY A 56 -1.89 11.02 -21.35
C GLY A 56 -2.92 11.51 -22.34
N GLU A 57 -3.33 12.77 -22.22
CA GLU A 57 -4.30 13.43 -23.11
C GLU A 57 -3.57 14.26 -24.18
N GLY A 58 -3.92 14.07 -25.46
CA GLY A 58 -3.33 14.80 -26.58
C GLY A 58 -2.40 13.98 -27.48
N LYS A 59 -1.91 14.61 -28.56
CA LYS A 59 -1.05 14.00 -29.60
C LYS A 59 0.33 14.66 -29.64
N ALA A 60 1.37 13.83 -29.82
CA ALA A 60 2.77 14.24 -30.02
C ALA A 60 3.29 15.25 -28.98
N ARG A 61 3.66 16.47 -29.40
CA ARG A 61 4.23 17.53 -28.54
C ARG A 61 3.21 18.18 -27.60
N ALA A 62 1.92 18.13 -27.93
CA ALA A 62 0.84 18.68 -27.11
C ALA A 62 0.27 17.66 -26.10
N ARG A 63 0.98 16.54 -25.89
CA ARG A 63 0.53 15.48 -24.98
C ARG A 63 0.79 15.91 -23.54
N LYS A 64 -0.30 16.13 -22.81
CA LYS A 64 -0.31 16.45 -21.38
C LYS A 64 -0.43 15.16 -20.57
N TYR A 65 0.43 15.02 -19.59
CA TYR A 65 0.39 13.91 -18.63
C TYR A 65 -0.30 14.39 -17.36
N ARG A 66 -1.37 13.71 -16.97
CA ARG A 66 -2.16 13.98 -15.76
C ARG A 66 -2.11 12.76 -14.86
N LEU A 67 -2.13 12.97 -13.54
CA LEU A 67 -2.34 11.87 -12.60
C LEU A 67 -3.78 11.39 -12.73
N THR A 68 -3.97 10.07 -12.88
CA THR A 68 -5.32 9.50 -12.87
C THR A 68 -5.93 9.76 -11.48
N THR A 69 -7.23 10.10 -11.41
CA THR A 69 -7.93 10.52 -10.19
C THR A 69 -7.79 9.53 -9.01
N THR A 70 -7.48 8.27 -9.30
CA THR A 70 -7.11 7.25 -8.31
C THR A 70 -5.85 7.61 -7.53
N ASP A 71 -4.83 8.22 -8.14
CA ASP A 71 -3.58 8.60 -7.48
C ASP A 71 -3.69 9.96 -6.76
N ILE A 72 -4.53 10.90 -7.22
CA ILE A 72 -4.79 12.17 -6.51
C ILE A 72 -5.44 11.91 -5.13
N ILE A 73 -6.31 10.90 -5.04
CA ILE A 73 -6.91 10.45 -3.76
C ILE A 73 -5.88 9.67 -2.91
N GLN A 74 -4.86 9.07 -3.54
CA GLN A 74 -3.77 8.33 -2.87
C GLN A 74 -2.58 9.21 -2.46
N GLY A 75 -2.40 10.43 -3.00
CA GLY A 75 -1.29 11.34 -2.67
C GLY A 75 -1.25 11.79 -1.21
N LYS A 76 -2.36 11.65 -0.48
CA LYS A 76 -2.39 11.82 1.00
C LYS A 76 -2.28 10.52 1.80
N GLN A 77 -2.24 9.36 1.14
CA GLN A 77 -2.24 8.06 1.83
C GLN A 77 -1.14 7.13 1.30
N SER A 78 0.05 7.32 1.87
CA SER A 78 1.08 6.29 2.09
C SER A 78 1.68 5.62 0.85
N LYS A 79 2.99 5.86 0.66
CA LYS A 79 3.90 4.93 -0.03
C LYS A 79 3.58 3.49 0.40
N GLY A 80 3.08 2.67 -0.54
CA GLY A 80 3.15 1.20 -0.41
C GLY A 80 1.85 0.41 -0.17
N SER A 81 0.71 0.73 -0.76
CA SER A 81 -0.36 -0.29 -0.86
C SER A 81 -1.15 -0.21 -2.16
N ILE A 82 -0.81 -1.09 -3.11
CA ILE A 82 -1.48 -1.38 -4.40
C ILE A 82 -2.88 -2.01 -4.22
N LEU A 83 -3.34 -2.23 -2.99
CA LEU A 83 -4.58 -2.94 -2.69
C LEU A 83 -5.75 -1.97 -2.43
N ILE A 84 -6.82 -2.11 -3.21
CA ILE A 84 -8.10 -1.44 -2.94
C ILE A 84 -8.72 -2.11 -1.71
N LEU A 85 -8.57 -1.47 -0.54
CA LEU A 85 -9.16 -1.95 0.70
C LEU A 85 -10.65 -1.61 0.79
N SER A 86 -11.45 -2.55 1.30
CA SER A 86 -12.83 -2.29 1.69
C SER A 86 -12.91 -1.22 2.79
N LYS A 87 -14.07 -0.59 2.98
CA LYS A 87 -14.26 0.44 4.03
C LYS A 87 -13.82 -0.08 5.41
N LYS A 88 -14.25 -1.28 5.78
CA LYS A 88 -13.87 -1.95 7.04
C LYS A 88 -12.35 -2.16 7.13
N ALA A 89 -11.71 -2.60 6.05
CA ALA A 89 -10.26 -2.82 6.04
C ALA A 89 -9.47 -1.50 6.16
N LYS A 90 -9.96 -0.39 5.58
CA LYS A 90 -9.36 0.94 5.76
C LYS A 90 -9.43 1.40 7.22
N GLU A 91 -10.57 1.21 7.88
CA GLU A 91 -10.73 1.54 9.30
C GLU A 91 -9.76 0.75 10.19
N ILE A 92 -9.59 -0.55 9.91
CA ILE A 92 -8.61 -1.40 10.61
C ILE A 92 -7.18 -0.93 10.35
N LYS A 93 -6.83 -0.65 9.08
CA LYS A 93 -5.50 -0.15 8.72
C LYS A 93 -5.15 1.10 9.53
N ILE A 94 -6.06 2.08 9.60
CA ILE A 94 -5.87 3.32 10.37
C ILE A 94 -5.62 3.02 11.86
N LYS A 95 -6.35 2.06 12.45
CA LYS A 95 -6.15 1.66 13.85
C LYS A 95 -4.79 1.01 14.08
N VAL A 96 -4.38 0.10 13.19
CA VAL A 96 -3.13 -0.68 13.33
C VAL A 96 -1.88 0.14 13.01
N THR A 97 -1.94 1.10 12.08
CA THR A 97 -0.78 1.93 11.71
C THR A 97 -0.58 3.14 12.61
N ARG A 98 -1.52 3.44 13.53
CA ARG A 98 -1.41 4.56 14.45
C ARG A 98 -0.13 4.44 15.30
N PRO A 99 0.61 5.54 15.58
CA PRO A 99 1.74 5.51 16.51
C PRO A 99 1.34 4.92 17.87
N ILE A 100 2.24 4.16 18.49
CA ILE A 100 1.97 3.41 19.74
C ILE A 100 1.41 4.34 20.82
N GLN A 101 1.96 5.55 20.95
CA GLN A 101 1.57 6.55 21.96
C GLN A 101 0.12 7.04 21.80
N LYS A 102 -0.48 6.87 20.61
CA LYS A 102 -1.86 7.28 20.33
C LYS A 102 -2.83 6.10 20.27
N ARG A 103 -2.38 4.87 20.53
CA ARG A 103 -3.27 3.70 20.61
C ARG A 103 -3.93 3.68 21.98
N ALA A 104 -5.17 3.18 22.04
CA ALA A 104 -5.80 2.93 23.34
C ALA A 104 -4.99 1.88 24.10
N HIS A 105 -4.69 2.16 25.37
CA HIS A 105 -4.04 1.19 26.25
C HIS A 105 -5.00 0.03 26.53
N VAL A 106 -4.51 -1.19 26.36
CA VAL A 106 -5.26 -2.41 26.68
C VAL A 106 -4.38 -3.23 27.62
N ASN A 107 -4.95 -3.55 28.79
CA ASN A 107 -4.28 -4.42 29.76
C ASN A 107 -4.64 -5.88 29.47
N TYR A 108 -3.77 -6.78 29.93
CA TYR A 108 -4.11 -8.19 29.96
C TYR A 108 -5.29 -8.44 30.91
N HIS A 109 -6.12 -9.41 30.56
CA HIS A 109 -7.18 -9.88 31.45
C HIS A 109 -6.57 -10.70 32.59
N GLN A 110 -6.10 -10.04 33.65
CA GLN A 110 -5.36 -10.66 34.76
C GLN A 110 -6.07 -11.90 35.33
N LYS A 111 -7.36 -11.79 35.64
CA LYS A 111 -8.17 -12.93 36.14
C LYS A 111 -8.11 -14.16 35.24
N PHE A 112 -7.98 -13.96 33.92
CA PHE A 112 -7.86 -15.07 32.98
C PHE A 112 -6.49 -15.72 33.11
N LEU A 113 -5.42 -14.91 33.14
CA LEU A 113 -4.04 -15.38 33.31
C LEU A 113 -3.87 -16.15 34.62
N ASP A 114 -4.41 -15.64 35.72
CA ASP A 114 -4.31 -16.29 37.04
C ASP A 114 -5.03 -17.63 37.08
N SER A 115 -6.14 -17.76 36.34
CA SER A 115 -6.93 -18.99 36.26
C SER A 115 -6.50 -19.93 35.11
N TYR A 116 -5.51 -19.53 34.31
CA TYR A 116 -5.18 -20.23 33.07
C TYR A 116 -4.60 -21.61 33.36
N LYS A 117 -5.26 -22.63 32.81
CA LYS A 117 -4.79 -24.01 32.76
C LYS A 117 -4.62 -24.43 31.30
N PRO A 118 -3.41 -24.87 30.89
CA PRO A 118 -3.18 -25.38 29.54
C PRO A 118 -4.21 -26.44 29.15
N ASN A 119 -4.70 -26.37 27.92
CA ASN A 119 -5.68 -27.29 27.34
C ASN A 119 -7.06 -27.38 28.04
N ALA A 120 -7.29 -26.62 29.12
CA ALA A 120 -8.54 -26.64 29.86
C ALA A 120 -9.26 -25.28 29.82
N THR A 121 -8.53 -24.18 29.97
CA THR A 121 -9.06 -22.82 29.84
C THR A 121 -8.59 -22.18 28.55
N PHE A 122 -9.45 -21.36 27.95
CA PHE A 122 -9.18 -20.79 26.63
C PHE A 122 -9.62 -19.32 26.59
N TYR A 123 -8.81 -18.49 25.96
CA TYR A 123 -9.07 -17.06 25.84
C TYR A 123 -10.21 -16.74 24.84
N LEU A 124 -10.28 -17.52 23.76
CA LEU A 124 -11.30 -17.38 22.72
C LEU A 124 -12.49 -18.30 23.00
N SER A 125 -13.69 -17.94 22.57
CA SER A 125 -14.86 -18.83 22.67
C SER A 125 -14.71 -20.07 21.80
N GLN A 126 -15.40 -21.16 22.15
CA GLN A 126 -15.36 -22.43 21.38
C GLN A 126 -15.70 -22.20 19.90
N PHE A 127 -16.72 -21.37 19.62
CA PHE A 127 -17.11 -21.01 18.26
C PHE A 127 -15.94 -20.40 17.48
N LEU A 128 -15.23 -19.42 18.05
CA LEU A 128 -14.09 -18.79 17.40
C LEU A 128 -12.94 -19.78 17.21
N ARG A 129 -12.67 -20.64 18.20
CA ARG A 129 -11.66 -21.71 18.08
C ARG A 129 -11.97 -22.65 16.92
N ASN A 130 -13.21 -23.12 16.80
CA ASN A 130 -13.63 -23.99 15.69
C ASN A 130 -13.49 -23.28 14.34
N LYS A 131 -13.96 -22.03 14.25
CA LYS A 131 -13.85 -21.25 13.03
C LYS A 131 -12.40 -21.02 12.58
N LEU A 132 -11.51 -20.70 13.52
CA LEU A 132 -10.08 -20.53 13.25
C LEU A 132 -9.42 -21.86 12.89
N PHE A 133 -9.82 -22.95 13.56
CA PHE A 133 -9.36 -24.29 13.24
C PHE A 133 -9.72 -24.67 11.79
N ASP A 134 -10.97 -24.42 11.36
CA ASP A 134 -11.39 -24.70 10.00
C ASP A 134 -10.68 -23.81 8.96
N MET A 135 -10.45 -22.54 9.28
CA MET A 135 -9.67 -21.63 8.42
C MET A 135 -8.20 -22.00 8.33
N GLY A 136 -7.63 -22.57 9.39
CA GLY A 136 -6.21 -22.92 9.49
C GLY A 136 -5.88 -24.31 8.96
N LYS A 137 -6.86 -25.11 8.53
CA LYS A 137 -6.61 -26.40 7.90
C LYS A 137 -5.85 -26.21 6.58
N SER A 138 -4.73 -26.93 6.44
CA SER A 138 -4.03 -27.01 5.16
C SER A 138 -4.95 -27.66 4.12
N PRO A 139 -4.99 -27.17 2.87
CA PRO A 139 -5.82 -27.73 1.79
C PRO A 139 -5.63 -29.24 1.61
N ASP A 140 -4.39 -29.71 1.80
CA ASP A 140 -4.01 -31.11 1.60
C ASP A 140 -4.18 -32.00 2.84
N GLY A 141 -4.52 -31.43 4.02
CA GLY A 141 -4.71 -32.17 5.28
C GLY A 141 -3.48 -32.93 5.82
N LYS A 142 -2.38 -32.97 5.07
CA LYS A 142 -1.20 -33.82 5.33
C LYS A 142 -0.20 -33.22 6.32
N TYR A 143 -0.27 -31.92 6.57
CA TYR A 143 0.71 -31.23 7.40
C TYR A 143 0.13 -30.91 8.78
N PRO A 144 0.76 -31.37 9.87
CA PRO A 144 0.31 -31.03 11.21
C PRO A 144 0.42 -29.52 11.45
N ALA A 145 -0.37 -29.01 12.39
CA ALA A 145 -0.29 -27.60 12.78
C ALA A 145 1.15 -27.27 13.25
N GLY A 146 1.73 -26.19 12.71
CA GLY A 146 3.06 -25.72 13.10
C GLY A 146 4.23 -26.11 12.19
N THR A 147 4.00 -26.80 11.06
CA THR A 147 5.08 -27.20 10.12
C THR A 147 5.23 -26.32 8.87
N TYR A 148 4.78 -25.06 8.91
CA TYR A 148 5.11 -24.06 7.89
C TYR A 148 6.23 -23.15 8.43
N ALA A 149 7.44 -23.35 7.91
CA ALA A 149 8.61 -22.48 8.07
C ALA A 149 9.09 -22.05 6.68
#